data_AF-A0A7C3AP16-F1
#
_entry.id   AF-A0A7C3AP16-F1
#
_cell.length_a   1.000
_cell.length_b   1.000
_cell.length_c   1.000
_cell.angle_alpha   90.00
_cell.angle_beta   90.00
_cell.angle_gamma   90.00
#
_symmetry.space_group_name_H-M   'P 1'
#
loop_
_entity.id
_entity.type
_entity.pdbx_description
1 polymer ?
#
loop_
_entity_poly.entity_id
_entity_poly.type
_entity_poly.pdbx_seq_one_letter_code
_entity_poly.pdbx_strand_id
1 'polypeptide(L)'
;TWFRDYLFFPMGGSRGGVVRTMRNVVFVFAICGLWHGANWTFVLWGALTGVLLCVSMVTQPLRRAAATRMGLDRIPRIHAVFQTIATFFVFSFVGIFFRAHNVQDAFTIYRRLFTGWLDLFQGGRFRDFVYSLGLAKVETFWLSVSVLAILIGVEAVQQYGPIAPRIQRYPVWARWCMYYAFILAILYLGVFDESPFVYFQF
;
A
#
# COMPACT_ATOMS: atom_id res chain seq x y z
N THR A 1 0.87 15.78 -2.10
CA THR A 1 1.05 17.20 -2.45
C THR A 1 1.08 18.05 -1.19
N TRP A 2 0.07 18.01 -0.31
CA TRP A 2 -0.01 18.85 0.90
C TRP A 2 1.24 18.85 1.81
N PHE A 3 1.66 17.70 2.36
CA PHE A 3 2.85 17.64 3.25
C PHE A 3 4.14 18.13 2.59
N ARG A 4 4.28 17.89 1.29
CA ARG A 4 5.44 18.38 0.53
C ARG A 4 5.40 19.91 0.42
N ASP A 5 4.24 20.45 0.07
CA ASP A 5 4.09 21.84 -0.29
C ASP A 5 4.03 22.75 0.94
N TYR A 6 3.44 22.29 2.05
CA TYR A 6 3.22 23.07 3.27
C TYR A 6 4.15 22.74 4.44
N LEU A 7 4.88 21.62 4.39
CA LEU A 7 5.78 21.23 5.47
C LEU A 7 7.21 21.09 4.96
N PHE A 8 7.42 20.28 3.92
CA PHE A 8 8.77 19.98 3.42
C PHE A 8 9.48 21.21 2.84
N PHE A 9 8.86 21.92 1.88
CA PHE A 9 9.51 23.09 1.27
C PHE A 9 9.73 24.26 2.24
N PRO A 10 8.78 24.62 3.14
CA PRO A 10 9.02 25.63 4.16
C PRO A 10 10.21 25.32 5.09
N MET A 11 10.51 24.04 5.35
CA MET A 11 11.70 23.63 6.13
C MET A 11 13.03 23.70 5.35
N GLY A 12 13.02 24.26 4.14
CA GLY A 12 14.15 24.34 3.22
C GLY A 12 14.14 23.26 2.15
N GLY A 13 13.20 22.32 2.17
CA GLY A 13 13.06 21.25 1.18
C GLY A 13 14.37 20.50 0.96
N SER A 14 14.82 20.43 -0.29
CA SER A 14 16.09 19.82 -0.70
C SER A 14 17.28 20.78 -0.68
N ARG A 15 17.14 21.99 -0.12
CA ARG A 15 18.23 22.97 0.01
C ARG A 15 19.05 22.66 1.27
N GLY A 16 20.38 22.80 1.17
CA GLY A 16 21.29 22.56 2.30
C GLY A 16 21.83 21.14 2.43
N GLY A 17 21.90 20.40 1.32
CA GLY A 17 22.61 19.12 1.23
C GLY A 17 21.79 17.90 1.64
N VAL A 18 22.41 16.74 1.46
CA VAL A 18 21.78 15.42 1.60
C VAL A 18 21.30 15.18 3.03
N VAL A 19 22.12 15.49 4.04
CA VAL A 19 21.79 15.26 5.46
C VAL A 19 20.58 16.09 5.91
N ARG A 20 20.54 17.39 5.56
CA ARG A 20 19.41 18.27 5.91
C ARG A 20 18.12 17.82 5.23
N THR A 21 18.23 17.41 3.97
CA THR A 21 17.09 16.85 3.21
C THR A 21 16.55 15.61 3.90
N MET A 22 17.41 14.67 4.30
CA MET A 22 17.00 13.44 4.98
C MET A 22 16.31 13.70 6.31
N ARG A 23 16.88 14.60 7.13
CA ARG A 23 16.24 15.01 8.39
C ARG A 23 14.86 15.60 8.15
N ASN A 24 14.73 16.50 7.16
CA ASN A 24 13.46 17.11 6.81
C ASN A 24 12.43 16.05 6.34
N VAL A 25 12.85 15.08 5.52
CA VAL A 25 12.00 13.96 5.08
C VAL A 25 11.50 13.16 6.28
N VAL A 26 12.39 12.69 7.17
CA VAL A 26 12.00 11.89 8.34
C VAL A 26 11.01 12.66 9.23
N PHE A 27 11.26 13.95 9.45
CA PHE A 27 10.38 14.79 10.25
C PHE A 27 8.99 14.98 9.61
N VAL A 28 8.92 15.26 8.30
CA VAL A 28 7.64 15.36 7.58
C VAL A 28 6.85 14.06 7.68
N PHE A 29 7.51 12.92 7.50
CA PHE A 29 6.84 11.63 7.57
C PHE A 29 6.41 11.26 9.00
N ALA A 30 7.16 11.65 10.04
CA ALA A 30 6.73 11.49 11.42
C ALA A 30 5.47 12.32 11.73
N ILE A 31 5.40 13.56 11.24
CA ILE A 31 4.19 14.41 11.35
C ILE A 31 3.03 13.84 10.54
N CYS A 32 3.31 13.26 9.37
CA CYS A 32 2.30 12.51 8.61
C CYS A 32 1.75 11.34 9.44
N GLY A 33 2.60 10.60 10.15
CA GLY A 33 2.19 9.59 11.12
C GLY A 33 1.27 10.14 12.20
N LEU A 34 1.65 11.23 12.86
CA LEU A 34 0.84 11.89 13.89
C LEU A 34 -0.54 12.32 13.38
N TRP A 35 -0.67 12.68 12.10
CA TRP A 35 -1.96 13.03 11.50
C TRP A 35 -2.94 11.84 11.46
N HIS A 36 -2.44 10.60 11.42
CA HIS A 36 -3.28 9.41 11.43
C HIS A 36 -3.71 8.96 12.84
N GLY A 37 -3.07 9.43 13.91
CA GLY A 37 -3.48 9.13 15.28
C GLY A 37 -2.41 9.46 16.33
N ALA A 38 -2.84 9.58 17.60
CA ALA A 38 -1.96 9.95 18.72
C ALA A 38 -1.10 8.78 19.28
N ASN A 39 -1.27 7.57 18.74
CA ASN A 39 -0.51 6.40 19.18
C ASN A 39 0.94 6.45 18.65
N TRP A 40 1.88 6.01 19.48
CA TRP A 40 3.30 5.87 19.11
C TRP A 40 3.53 4.97 17.89
N THR A 41 2.64 4.00 17.66
CA THR A 41 2.71 3.14 16.48
C THR A 41 2.65 3.93 15.16
N PHE A 42 1.83 4.98 15.08
CA PHE A 42 1.74 5.84 13.90
C PHE A 42 2.98 6.73 13.72
N VAL A 43 3.53 7.26 14.81
CA VAL A 43 4.78 8.04 14.78
C VAL A 43 5.93 7.18 14.28
N LEU A 44 6.06 5.95 14.80
CA LEU A 44 7.07 4.99 14.37
C LEU A 44 6.88 4.58 12.91
N TRP A 45 5.65 4.27 12.50
CA TRP A 45 5.33 3.99 11.10
C TRP A 45 5.76 5.14 10.17
N GLY A 46 5.41 6.38 10.52
CA GLY A 46 5.76 7.56 9.75
C GLY A 46 7.28 7.72 9.69
N ALA A 47 7.95 7.78 10.83
CA ALA A 47 9.39 7.95 10.92
C ALA A 47 10.16 6.86 10.14
N LEU A 48 9.78 5.58 10.32
CA LEU A 48 10.37 4.46 9.59
C LEU A 48 10.15 4.58 8.08
N THR A 49 8.97 5.00 7.63
CA THR A 49 8.71 5.26 6.21
C THR A 49 9.63 6.36 5.67
N GLY A 50 9.82 7.44 6.43
CA GLY A 50 10.76 8.50 6.09
C GLY A 50 12.21 8.02 6.03
N VAL A 51 12.62 7.17 6.97
CA VAL A 51 13.95 6.54 6.97
C VAL A 51 14.12 5.63 5.76
N LEU A 52 13.14 4.80 5.42
CA LEU A 52 13.17 3.95 4.23
C LEU A 52 13.35 4.78 2.95
N LEU A 53 12.67 5.92 2.84
CA LEU A 53 12.87 6.83 1.72
C LEU A 53 14.31 7.36 1.68
N CYS A 54 14.86 7.78 2.83
CA CYS A 54 16.25 8.23 2.92
C CYS A 54 17.25 7.12 2.52
N VAL A 55 17.04 5.90 3.02
CA VAL A 55 17.85 4.73 2.65
C VAL A 55 17.75 4.46 1.15
N SER A 56 16.55 4.57 0.56
CA SER A 56 16.37 4.38 -0.88
C SER A 56 17.16 5.41 -1.72
N MET A 57 17.29 6.65 -1.22
CA MET A 57 18.09 7.70 -1.86
C MET A 57 19.58 7.42 -1.75
N VAL A 58 20.10 7.04 -0.57
CA VAL A 58 21.54 6.74 -0.37
C VAL A 58 21.96 5.49 -1.14
N THR A 59 21.11 4.46 -1.15
CA THR A 59 21.44 3.17 -1.78
C THR A 59 21.21 3.15 -3.29
N GLN A 60 20.59 4.19 -3.86
CA GLN A 60 20.32 4.31 -5.29
C GLN A 60 21.55 4.08 -6.19
N PRO A 61 22.72 4.74 -5.98
CA PRO A 61 23.91 4.49 -6.81
C PRO A 61 24.42 3.06 -6.69
N LEU A 62 24.44 2.50 -5.47
CA LEU A 62 24.88 1.13 -5.24
C LEU A 62 23.95 0.11 -5.91
N ARG A 63 22.63 0.31 -5.80
CA ARG A 63 21.62 -0.54 -6.45
C ARG A 63 21.72 -0.49 -7.97
N ARG A 64 21.97 0.69 -8.55
CA ARG A 64 22.22 0.84 -9.99
C ARG A 64 23.48 0.08 -10.42
N ALA A 65 24.59 0.27 -9.70
CA ALA A 65 25.84 -0.45 -10.01
C ALA A 65 25.69 -1.98 -9.90
N ALA A 66 24.95 -2.46 -8.89
CA ALA A 66 24.64 -3.88 -8.73
C ALA A 66 23.76 -4.41 -9.88
N ALA A 67 22.73 -3.67 -10.28
CA ALA A 67 21.85 -4.04 -11.40
C ALA A 67 22.62 -4.15 -12.72
N THR A 68 23.54 -3.21 -12.99
CA THR A 68 24.40 -3.25 -14.18
C THR A 68 25.35 -4.44 -14.16
N ARG A 69 25.99 -4.73 -13.01
CA ARG A 69 26.89 -5.89 -12.86
C ARG A 69 26.18 -7.23 -13.04
N MET A 70 24.96 -7.35 -12.55
CA MET A 70 24.14 -8.56 -12.70
C MET A 70 23.43 -8.65 -14.05
N GLY A 71 23.59 -7.64 -14.93
CA GLY A 71 22.95 -7.62 -16.25
C GLY A 71 21.44 -7.39 -16.21
N LEU A 72 20.86 -7.02 -15.07
CA LEU A 72 19.41 -6.79 -14.91
C LEU A 72 18.92 -5.62 -15.76
N ASP A 73 19.80 -4.68 -16.09
CA ASP A 73 19.51 -3.56 -17.00
C ASP A 73 19.15 -4.04 -18.43
N ARG A 74 19.57 -5.26 -18.81
CA ARG A 74 19.21 -5.87 -20.10
C ARG A 74 17.80 -6.44 -20.12
N ILE A 75 17.16 -6.61 -18.95
CA ILE A 75 15.80 -7.16 -18.82
C ILE A 75 14.94 -6.24 -17.96
N PRO A 76 14.54 -5.06 -18.50
CA PRO A 76 13.92 -3.99 -17.71
C PRO A 76 12.61 -4.40 -17.04
N ARG A 77 11.84 -5.33 -17.64
CA ARG A 77 10.59 -5.84 -17.06
C ARG A 77 10.81 -6.65 -15.79
N ILE A 78 11.76 -7.60 -15.81
CA ILE A 78 12.05 -8.44 -14.63
C ILE A 78 12.65 -7.58 -13.52
N HIS A 79 13.54 -6.65 -13.87
CA HIS A 79 14.10 -5.72 -12.91
C HIS A 79 13.02 -4.85 -12.24
N ALA A 80 12.06 -4.33 -13.02
CA ALA A 80 10.94 -3.56 -12.48
C ALA A 80 10.07 -4.41 -11.53
N VAL A 81 9.71 -5.63 -11.92
CA VAL A 81 8.93 -6.56 -11.07
C VAL A 81 9.65 -6.82 -9.75
N PHE A 82 10.96 -7.10 -9.79
CA PHE A 82 11.77 -7.30 -8.59
C PHE A 82 11.78 -6.06 -7.68
N GLN A 83 11.94 -4.86 -8.26
CA GLN A 83 11.91 -3.62 -7.48
C GLN A 83 10.54 -3.36 -6.84
N THR A 84 9.45 -3.64 -7.56
CA THR A 84 8.09 -3.53 -7.04
C THR A 84 7.86 -4.49 -5.89
N ILE A 85 8.22 -5.77 -6.05
CA ILE A 85 8.09 -6.78 -5.00
C ILE A 85 8.92 -6.39 -3.76
N ALA A 86 10.19 -6.01 -3.95
CA ALA A 86 11.05 -5.59 -2.85
C ALA A 86 10.47 -4.37 -2.10
N THR A 87 10.01 -3.35 -2.83
CA THR A 87 9.40 -2.16 -2.23
C THR A 87 8.11 -2.51 -1.50
N PHE A 88 7.27 -3.36 -2.09
CA PHE A 88 6.03 -3.83 -1.48
C PHE A 88 6.29 -4.52 -0.14
N PHE A 89 7.23 -5.46 -0.09
CA PHE A 89 7.57 -6.14 1.16
C PHE A 89 8.14 -5.18 2.20
N VAL A 90 9.14 -4.37 1.83
CA VAL A 90 9.75 -3.40 2.75
C VAL A 90 8.71 -2.44 3.32
N PHE A 91 7.81 -1.93 2.49
CA PHE A 91 6.72 -1.06 2.94
C PHE A 91 5.70 -1.81 3.80
N SER A 92 5.34 -3.04 3.45
CA SER A 92 4.43 -3.89 4.23
C SER A 92 4.99 -4.21 5.62
N PHE A 93 6.29 -4.45 5.71
CA PHE A 93 6.97 -4.64 7.00
C PHE A 93 6.79 -3.42 7.89
N VAL A 94 6.98 -2.20 7.38
CA VAL A 94 6.73 -0.97 8.15
C VAL A 94 5.24 -0.77 8.43
N GLY A 95 4.37 -1.14 7.49
CA GLY A 95 2.91 -1.09 7.63
C GLY A 95 2.35 -1.89 8.80
N ILE A 96 3.09 -2.86 9.35
CA ILE A 96 2.70 -3.57 10.58
C ILE A 96 2.52 -2.59 11.76
N PHE A 97 3.38 -1.56 11.88
CA PHE A 97 3.21 -0.53 12.90
C PHE A 97 1.92 0.27 12.68
N PHE A 98 1.52 0.55 11.44
CA PHE A 98 0.28 1.28 11.18
C PHE A 98 -0.97 0.50 11.64
N ARG A 99 -0.93 -0.84 11.55
CA ARG A 99 -2.08 -1.69 11.89
C ARG A 99 -2.15 -2.09 13.36
N ALA A 100 -1.01 -2.16 14.04
CA ALA A 100 -0.91 -2.65 15.41
C ALA A 100 -1.53 -1.67 16.42
N HIS A 101 -2.21 -2.22 17.44
CA HIS A 101 -2.82 -1.41 18.51
C HIS A 101 -1.77 -0.80 19.44
N ASN A 102 -0.62 -1.45 19.60
CA ASN A 102 0.51 -0.91 20.35
C ASN A 102 1.83 -1.45 19.79
N VAL A 103 2.95 -0.93 20.29
CA VAL A 103 4.29 -1.30 19.83
C VAL A 103 4.62 -2.77 20.15
N GLN A 104 4.15 -3.29 21.29
CA GLN A 104 4.35 -4.69 21.69
C GLN A 104 3.66 -5.66 20.71
N ASP A 105 2.47 -5.30 20.23
CA ASP A 105 1.71 -6.08 19.27
C ASP A 105 2.42 -6.14 17.92
N ALA A 106 2.99 -5.02 17.46
CA ALA A 106 3.80 -4.99 16.24
C ALA A 106 4.98 -5.97 16.32
N PHE A 107 5.69 -6.00 17.44
CA PHE A 107 6.78 -6.97 17.66
C PHE A 107 6.28 -8.41 17.77
N THR A 108 5.09 -8.62 18.34
CA THR A 108 4.46 -9.95 18.39
C THR A 108 4.12 -10.44 16.99
N ILE A 109 3.61 -9.56 16.12
CA ILE A 109 3.34 -9.86 14.71
C ILE A 109 4.65 -10.23 14.01
N TYR A 110 5.72 -9.46 14.16
CA TYR A 110 7.02 -9.79 13.54
C TYR A 110 7.55 -11.16 13.97
N ARG A 111 7.44 -11.51 15.26
CA ARG A 111 7.89 -12.82 15.77
C ARG A 111 7.05 -13.96 15.19
N ARG A 112 5.74 -13.77 15.09
CA ARG A 112 4.82 -14.78 14.55
C ARG A 112 4.87 -14.88 13.03
N LEU A 113 5.39 -13.87 12.33
CA LEU A 113 5.51 -13.86 10.88
C LEU A 113 6.40 -14.98 10.34
N PHE A 114 7.28 -15.55 11.16
CA PHE A 114 8.22 -16.60 10.77
C PHE A 114 7.97 -17.93 11.49
N THR A 115 6.89 -18.04 12.28
CA THR A 115 6.57 -19.24 13.06
C THR A 115 5.17 -19.78 12.74
N GLY A 116 4.95 -21.08 12.92
CA GLY A 116 3.62 -21.70 12.75
C GLY A 116 3.14 -21.90 11.31
N TRP A 117 3.97 -21.63 10.29
CA TRP A 117 3.63 -21.90 8.89
C TRP A 117 3.38 -23.37 8.58
N LEU A 118 4.16 -24.27 9.19
CA LEU A 118 3.99 -25.72 9.01
C LEU A 118 2.72 -26.23 9.68
N ASP A 119 2.38 -25.67 10.85
CA ASP A 119 1.17 -26.04 11.58
C ASP A 119 -0.11 -25.60 10.86
N LEU A 120 -0.02 -24.60 9.97
CA LEU A 120 -1.13 -24.10 9.17
C LEU A 120 -1.68 -25.19 8.22
N PHE A 121 -0.81 -26.09 7.76
CA PHE A 121 -1.17 -27.19 6.86
C PHE A 121 -1.60 -28.47 7.61
N GLN A 122 -1.58 -28.45 8.95
CA GLN A 122 -1.97 -29.59 9.77
C GLN A 122 -3.36 -29.41 10.38
N GLY A 123 -4.13 -30.50 10.47
CA GLY A 123 -5.36 -30.56 11.28
C GLY A 123 -6.50 -29.64 10.83
N GLY A 124 -6.60 -29.28 9.55
CA GLY A 124 -7.70 -28.44 9.04
C GLY A 124 -7.57 -26.94 9.35
N ARG A 125 -6.48 -26.51 10.00
CA ARG A 125 -6.23 -25.10 10.37
C ARG A 125 -6.14 -24.15 9.18
N PHE A 126 -5.78 -24.66 8.01
CA PHE A 126 -5.85 -23.88 6.75
C PHE A 126 -7.27 -23.41 6.45
N ARG A 127 -8.27 -24.27 6.71
CA ARG A 127 -9.68 -23.93 6.52
C ARG A 127 -10.10 -22.82 7.50
N ASP A 128 -9.69 -22.93 8.77
CA ASP A 128 -9.94 -21.89 9.78
C ASP A 128 -9.25 -20.56 9.46
N PHE A 129 -8.05 -20.61 8.87
CA PHE A 129 -7.36 -19.43 8.36
C PHE A 129 -8.12 -18.78 7.18
N VAL A 130 -8.60 -19.58 6.21
CA VAL A 130 -9.43 -19.05 5.12
C VAL A 130 -10.75 -18.47 5.67
N TYR A 131 -11.33 -19.09 6.71
CA TYR A 131 -12.50 -18.58 7.41
C TYR A 131 -12.23 -17.24 8.09
N SER A 132 -11.08 -17.09 8.77
CA SER A 132 -10.72 -15.84 9.46
C SER A 132 -10.43 -14.68 8.51
N LEU A 133 -10.08 -14.96 7.25
CA LEU A 133 -9.96 -13.96 6.19
C LEU A 133 -11.31 -13.46 5.65
N GLY A 134 -12.44 -13.97 6.16
CA GLY A 134 -13.77 -13.64 5.66
C GLY A 134 -14.12 -14.29 4.31
N LEU A 135 -13.26 -15.21 3.82
CA LEU A 135 -13.45 -15.96 2.58
C LEU A 135 -14.25 -17.25 2.79
N ALA A 136 -15.01 -17.30 3.88
CA ALA A 136 -15.75 -18.44 4.38
C ALA A 136 -16.78 -18.98 3.38
N LYS A 137 -17.48 -18.07 2.71
CA LYS A 137 -18.56 -18.38 1.78
C LYS A 137 -17.98 -18.40 0.37
N VAL A 138 -18.33 -19.42 -0.40
CA VAL A 138 -17.92 -19.55 -1.81
C VAL A 138 -18.29 -18.28 -2.59
N GLU A 139 -19.43 -17.67 -2.28
CA GLU A 139 -19.87 -16.39 -2.85
C GLU A 139 -18.92 -15.23 -2.54
N THR A 140 -18.50 -15.06 -1.27
CA THR A 140 -17.57 -13.99 -0.87
C THR A 140 -16.18 -14.18 -1.49
N PHE A 141 -15.75 -15.44 -1.67
CA PHE A 141 -14.49 -15.75 -2.33
C PHE A 141 -14.52 -15.33 -3.81
N TRP A 142 -15.52 -15.77 -4.56
CA TRP A 142 -15.64 -15.44 -5.98
C TRP A 142 -15.89 -13.95 -6.21
N LEU A 143 -16.64 -13.29 -5.34
CA LEU A 143 -16.80 -11.84 -5.38
C LEU A 143 -15.44 -11.14 -5.22
N SER A 144 -14.64 -11.54 -4.24
CA SER A 144 -13.31 -10.97 -3.99
C SER A 144 -12.37 -11.16 -5.19
N VAL A 145 -12.36 -12.37 -5.78
CA VAL A 145 -11.58 -12.66 -7.01
C VAL A 145 -12.05 -11.80 -8.18
N SER A 146 -13.36 -11.61 -8.34
CA SER A 146 -13.95 -10.82 -9.41
C SER A 146 -13.60 -9.33 -9.28
N VAL A 147 -13.73 -8.77 -8.08
CA VAL A 147 -13.34 -7.36 -7.80
C VAL A 147 -11.84 -7.16 -8.03
N LEU A 148 -11.01 -8.11 -7.58
CA LEU A 148 -9.56 -8.04 -7.81
C LEU A 148 -9.22 -8.09 -9.30
N ALA A 149 -9.86 -8.96 -10.08
CA ALA A 149 -9.67 -9.04 -11.52
C ALA A 149 -10.09 -7.73 -12.22
N ILE A 150 -11.21 -7.12 -11.81
CA ILE A 150 -11.64 -5.80 -12.30
C ILE A 150 -10.59 -4.74 -11.96
N LEU A 151 -10.10 -4.69 -10.73
CA LEU A 151 -9.11 -3.71 -10.30
C LEU A 151 -7.80 -3.82 -11.11
N ILE A 152 -7.29 -5.05 -11.28
CA ILE A 152 -6.10 -5.31 -12.11
C ILE A 152 -6.36 -4.93 -13.57
N GLY A 153 -7.54 -5.25 -14.10
CA GLY A 153 -7.94 -4.87 -15.46
C GLY A 153 -7.99 -3.35 -15.65
N VAL A 154 -8.57 -2.63 -14.70
CA VAL A 154 -8.63 -1.16 -14.70
C VAL A 154 -7.21 -0.58 -14.64
N GLU A 155 -6.36 -1.09 -13.76
CA GLU A 155 -4.96 -0.64 -13.64
C GLU A 155 -4.18 -0.89 -14.94
N ALA A 156 -4.33 -2.08 -15.55
CA ALA A 156 -3.70 -2.40 -16.83
C ALA A 156 -4.16 -1.45 -17.95
N VAL A 157 -5.44 -1.04 -17.96
CA VAL A 157 -5.93 -0.04 -18.92
C VAL A 157 -5.38 1.36 -18.64
N GLN A 158 -5.27 1.75 -17.36
CA GLN A 158 -4.72 3.05 -16.94
C GLN A 158 -3.24 3.22 -17.31
N GLN A 159 -2.47 2.12 -17.39
CA GLN A 159 -1.07 2.18 -17.84
C GLN A 159 -0.93 2.76 -19.26
N TYR A 160 -1.95 2.63 -20.11
CA TYR A 160 -1.97 3.17 -21.48
C TYR A 160 -2.61 4.56 -21.57
N GLY A 161 -2.82 5.23 -20.45
CA GLY A 161 -3.38 6.58 -20.37
C GLY A 161 -4.72 6.67 -19.64
N PRO A 162 -5.21 7.89 -19.39
CA PRO A 162 -6.40 8.11 -18.58
C PRO A 162 -7.65 7.47 -19.21
N ILE A 163 -8.47 6.85 -18.36
CA ILE A 163 -9.73 6.20 -18.79
C ILE A 163 -10.82 7.24 -19.10
N ALA A 164 -10.83 8.38 -18.40
CA ALA A 164 -11.88 9.39 -18.54
C ALA A 164 -12.07 9.91 -19.97
N PRO A 165 -11.02 10.28 -20.73
CA PRO A 165 -11.17 10.69 -22.13
C PRO A 165 -11.67 9.56 -23.04
N ARG A 166 -11.42 8.28 -22.70
CA ARG A 166 -11.92 7.12 -23.46
C ARG A 166 -13.41 6.94 -23.26
N ILE A 167 -13.89 7.11 -22.02
CA ILE A 167 -15.33 7.06 -21.69
C ILE A 167 -16.09 8.18 -22.41
N GLN A 168 -15.49 9.37 -22.52
CA GLN A 168 -16.12 10.53 -23.17
C GLN A 168 -16.37 10.35 -24.68
N ARG A 169 -15.75 9.36 -25.33
CA ARG A 169 -15.99 9.05 -26.75
C ARG A 169 -17.30 8.31 -27.03
N TYR A 170 -17.91 7.72 -26.00
CA TYR A 170 -19.17 7.00 -26.14
C TYR A 170 -20.38 7.94 -26.20
N PRO A 171 -21.47 7.55 -26.88
CA PRO A 171 -22.68 8.36 -26.92
C PRO A 171 -23.26 8.57 -25.52
N VAL A 172 -24.01 9.68 -25.35
CA VAL A 172 -24.54 10.13 -24.05
C VAL A 172 -25.26 9.00 -23.30
N TRP A 173 -26.17 8.29 -23.98
CA TRP A 173 -26.94 7.19 -23.37
C TRP A 173 -26.04 6.09 -22.81
N ALA A 174 -25.00 5.66 -23.53
CA ALA A 174 -24.10 4.60 -23.10
C ALA A 174 -23.30 5.01 -21.85
N ARG A 175 -22.88 6.28 -21.78
CA ARG A 175 -22.19 6.82 -20.59
C ARG A 175 -23.09 6.82 -19.36
N TRP A 176 -24.33 7.28 -19.49
CA TRP A 176 -25.29 7.28 -18.39
C TRP A 176 -25.64 5.87 -17.94
N CYS A 177 -25.87 4.93 -18.87
CA CYS A 177 -26.07 3.52 -18.53
C CYS A 177 -24.91 2.97 -17.71
N MET A 178 -23.66 3.25 -18.11
CA MET A 178 -22.48 2.82 -17.37
C MET A 178 -22.39 3.45 -15.98
N TYR A 179 -22.69 4.75 -15.83
CA TYR A 179 -22.70 5.41 -14.52
C TYR A 179 -23.78 4.86 -13.59
N TYR A 180 -25.00 4.67 -14.11
CA TYR A 180 -26.08 4.06 -13.32
C TYR A 180 -25.76 2.61 -12.94
N ALA A 181 -25.19 1.83 -13.85
CA ALA A 181 -24.74 0.47 -13.54
C ALA A 181 -23.68 0.47 -12.43
N PHE A 182 -22.72 1.41 -12.47
CA PHE A 182 -21.70 1.53 -11.44
C PHE A 182 -22.27 1.95 -10.07
N ILE A 183 -23.19 2.93 -10.06
CA ILE A 183 -23.89 3.36 -8.83
C ILE A 183 -24.70 2.19 -8.25
N LEU A 184 -25.48 1.49 -9.09
CA LEU A 184 -26.26 0.33 -8.67
C LEU A 184 -25.36 -0.78 -8.15
N ALA A 185 -24.21 -1.02 -8.79
CA ALA A 185 -23.23 -1.99 -8.30
C ALA A 185 -22.69 -1.61 -6.92
N ILE A 186 -22.36 -0.34 -6.68
CA ILE A 186 -21.94 0.14 -5.35
C ILE A 186 -23.06 -0.04 -4.32
N LEU A 187 -24.31 0.28 -4.69
CA LEU A 187 -25.43 0.14 -3.78
C LEU A 187 -25.79 -1.32 -3.48
N TYR A 188 -25.64 -2.21 -4.45
CA TYR A 188 -25.95 -3.63 -4.30
C TYR A 188 -24.84 -4.42 -3.61
N LEU A 189 -23.57 -4.07 -3.88
CA LEU A 189 -22.39 -4.73 -3.32
C LEU A 189 -21.84 -4.03 -2.07
N GLY A 190 -22.41 -2.88 -1.71
CA GLY A 190 -22.01 -2.10 -0.54
C GLY A 190 -22.34 -2.81 0.76
N VAL A 191 -21.37 -2.86 1.67
CA VAL A 191 -21.60 -3.27 3.06
C VAL A 191 -21.95 -2.00 3.84
N PHE A 192 -23.21 -1.89 4.28
CA PHE A 192 -23.73 -0.71 4.99
C PHE A 192 -23.69 -0.84 6.51
N ASP A 193 -22.95 -1.82 7.02
CA ASP A 193 -22.77 -1.96 8.47
C ASP A 193 -21.99 -0.75 9.00
N GLU A 194 -22.43 -0.19 10.13
CA GLU A 194 -21.75 0.91 10.80
C GLU A 194 -20.43 0.44 11.42
N SER A 195 -19.39 0.35 10.60
CA SER A 195 -18.02 0.23 11.10
C SER A 195 -17.51 1.64 11.43
N PRO A 196 -17.11 1.93 12.69
CA PRO A 196 -16.49 3.22 13.00
C PRO A 196 -15.30 3.43 12.09
N PHE A 197 -15.19 4.65 11.54
CA PHE A 197 -14.12 5.01 10.61
C PHE A 197 -12.77 4.61 11.21
N VAL A 198 -11.82 4.11 10.42
CA VAL A 198 -10.54 3.53 10.90
C VAL A 198 -9.80 4.47 11.87
N TYR A 199 -10.00 5.79 11.75
CA TYR A 199 -9.45 6.81 12.64
C TYR A 199 -10.08 6.93 14.04
N PHE A 200 -11.08 6.12 14.36
CA PHE A 200 -11.72 6.08 15.68
C PHE A 200 -11.67 4.69 16.30
N GLN A 201 -10.90 3.76 15.72
CA GLN A 201 -10.77 2.38 16.20
C GLN A 201 -9.52 2.17 17.10
N PHE A 202 -9.07 3.20 17.80
CA PHE A 202 -7.91 3.14 18.70
C PHE A 202 -8.34 3.02 20.15
#